data_AF-A0A557XXP5-F1
#
_entry.id   AF-A0A557XXP5-F1
#
_cell.length_a   1.000
_cell.length_b   1.000
_cell.length_c   1.000
_cell.angle_alpha   90.00
_cell.angle_beta   90.00
_cell.angle_gamma   90.00
#
_symmetry.space_group_name_H-M   'P 1'
#
loop_
_entity.id
_entity.type
_entity.pdbx_description
1 polymer ?
#
loop_
_entity_poly.entity_id
_entity_poly.type
_entity_poly.pdbx_seq_one_letter_code
_entity_poly.pdbx_strand_id
1 'polypeptide(L)'
;MEVDTGSTGLVIESQYVPTQNLGTAIGSGSAGYAGGLNYNYTTYSTTVSFGSGIATQPTGVDVVSGSTVQNYFSSYGVDGVLGIGPNNGFPGTSTVIPALPGLLNNGVLINEPRGVLEFGPNPLTAGVSITGAPISTVDVQINNGPLHTAPVMFDSGGLYGTIPSSLLATGQSSGNLPAGTVISVYAPDGQTLYSYTTTATNSPYVTGTRMETGYEPFAQQPVYISYDPTAVGTTLFGR
;
A
#
# COMPACT_ATOMS: atom_id res chain seq x y z
N MET A 1 9.02 -3.67 9.99
CA MET A 1 8.78 -3.30 8.58
C MET A 1 7.37 -2.79 8.43
N GLU A 2 7.17 -1.81 7.56
CA GLU A 2 5.86 -1.34 7.13
C GLU A 2 5.29 -2.27 6.06
N VAL A 3 3.97 -2.53 6.07
CA VAL A 3 3.28 -3.15 4.93
C VAL A 3 2.65 -2.03 4.14
N ASP A 4 3.05 -1.90 2.87
CA ASP A 4 2.65 -0.80 2.01
C ASP A 4 2.00 -1.34 0.74
N THR A 5 0.69 -1.13 0.61
CA THR A 5 -0.04 -1.49 -0.60
C THR A 5 0.21 -0.53 -1.76
N GLY A 6 0.55 0.75 -1.49
CA GLY A 6 0.81 1.79 -2.49
C GLY A 6 2.11 1.61 -3.28
N SER A 7 3.05 0.82 -2.77
CA SER A 7 4.32 0.49 -3.45
C SER A 7 4.49 -1.00 -3.79
N THR A 8 5.54 -1.32 -4.56
CA THR A 8 5.87 -2.68 -5.01
C THR A 8 7.37 -2.91 -4.85
N GLY A 9 7.72 -3.93 -4.07
CA GLY A 9 9.11 -4.32 -3.81
C GLY A 9 9.42 -4.34 -2.32
N LEU A 10 10.43 -5.13 -1.95
CA LEU A 10 10.95 -5.15 -0.58
C LEU A 10 12.19 -4.27 -0.51
N VAL A 11 12.11 -3.20 0.29
CA VAL A 11 13.23 -2.30 0.59
C VAL A 11 13.58 -2.42 2.07
N ILE A 12 14.83 -2.70 2.40
CA ILE A 12 15.25 -2.91 3.80
C ILE A 12 16.65 -2.34 4.05
N GLU A 13 16.87 -1.79 5.24
CA GLU A 13 18.18 -1.27 5.59
C GLU A 13 19.23 -2.38 5.74
N SER A 14 20.43 -2.10 5.23
CA SER A 14 21.55 -3.04 5.23
C SER A 14 21.97 -3.52 6.61
N GLN A 15 21.72 -2.73 7.67
CA GLN A 15 22.04 -3.13 9.05
C GLN A 15 21.19 -4.29 9.57
N TYR A 16 20.01 -4.53 8.97
CA TYR A 16 19.11 -5.62 9.34
C TYR A 16 19.23 -6.83 8.41
N VAL A 17 20.12 -6.76 7.42
CA VAL A 17 20.33 -7.84 6.46
C VAL A 17 21.76 -8.34 6.56
N PRO A 18 22.00 -9.66 6.65
CA PRO A 18 23.36 -10.21 6.62
C PRO A 18 23.92 -10.13 5.18
N THR A 19 24.26 -8.93 4.73
CA THR A 19 24.64 -8.61 3.33
C THR A 19 25.77 -9.48 2.79
N GLN A 20 26.71 -9.90 3.64
CA GLN A 20 27.80 -10.82 3.31
C GLN A 20 27.34 -12.22 2.85
N ASN A 21 26.11 -12.63 3.20
CA ASN A 21 25.54 -13.94 2.88
C ASN A 21 24.49 -13.90 1.75
N LEU A 22 24.21 -12.73 1.17
CA LEU A 22 23.18 -12.57 0.13
C LEU A 22 23.65 -13.01 -1.27
N GLY A 23 24.93 -13.36 -1.43
CA GLY A 23 25.52 -13.63 -2.73
C GLY A 23 25.85 -12.36 -3.52
N THR A 24 26.00 -12.49 -4.83
CA THR A 24 26.34 -11.36 -5.71
C THR A 24 25.13 -10.47 -5.96
N ALA A 25 25.33 -9.16 -5.94
CA ALA A 25 24.32 -8.20 -6.37
C ALA A 25 23.86 -8.52 -7.81
N ILE A 26 22.55 -8.45 -8.04
CA ILE A 26 21.93 -8.67 -9.35
C ILE A 26 21.51 -7.36 -10.03
N GLY A 27 21.58 -6.24 -9.31
CA GLY A 27 21.24 -4.92 -9.81
C GLY A 27 21.50 -3.82 -8.79
N SER A 28 21.31 -2.58 -9.23
CA SER A 28 21.38 -1.38 -8.38
C SER A 28 20.63 -0.23 -9.06
N GLY A 29 20.15 0.73 -8.27
CA GLY A 29 19.46 1.89 -8.81
C GLY A 29 19.23 2.99 -7.78
N SER A 30 18.37 3.93 -8.15
CA SER A 30 17.89 5.02 -7.28
C SER A 30 16.37 5.09 -7.36
N ALA A 31 15.73 5.35 -6.24
CA ALA A 31 14.27 5.46 -6.14
C ALA A 31 13.86 6.54 -5.14
N GLY A 32 12.59 6.94 -5.22
CA GLY A 32 11.93 7.79 -4.25
C GLY A 32 10.86 7.00 -3.49
N TYR A 33 10.64 7.32 -2.22
CA TYR A 33 9.56 6.75 -1.39
C TYR A 33 8.73 7.87 -0.74
N ALA A 34 7.40 7.71 -0.82
CA ALA A 34 6.38 8.62 -0.26
C ALA A 34 6.60 10.12 -0.54
N GLY A 35 7.30 10.47 -1.64
CA GLY A 35 7.65 11.85 -2.01
C GLY A 35 8.62 12.57 -1.06
N GLY A 36 9.04 11.93 0.04
CA GLY A 36 9.87 12.54 1.08
C GLY A 36 11.28 11.95 1.21
N LEU A 37 11.55 10.81 0.58
CA LEU A 37 12.83 10.13 0.64
C LEU A 37 13.34 9.83 -0.78
N ASN A 38 14.61 10.12 -1.06
CA ASN A 38 15.33 9.62 -2.22
C ASN A 38 16.51 8.78 -1.74
N TYR A 39 16.74 7.62 -2.35
CA TYR A 39 17.77 6.68 -1.93
C TYR A 39 18.35 5.88 -3.09
N ASN A 40 19.56 5.39 -2.89
CA ASN A 40 20.17 4.39 -3.75
C ASN A 40 20.00 3.01 -3.12
N TYR A 41 19.85 1.99 -3.95
CA TYR A 41 19.70 0.61 -3.52
C TYR A 41 20.60 -0.34 -4.32
N THR A 42 20.92 -1.47 -3.70
CA THR A 42 21.51 -2.64 -4.36
C THR A 42 20.53 -3.80 -4.25
N THR A 43 20.22 -4.44 -5.38
CA THR A 43 19.26 -5.55 -5.43
C THR A 43 19.99 -6.87 -5.31
N TYR A 44 19.51 -7.75 -4.44
CA TYR A 44 20.01 -9.11 -4.25
C TYR A 44 18.89 -10.13 -4.55
N SER A 45 19.26 -11.31 -5.03
CA SER A 45 18.33 -12.44 -5.13
C SER A 45 18.48 -13.31 -3.88
N THR A 46 17.47 -13.27 -3.00
CA THR A 46 17.52 -14.01 -1.73
C THR A 46 16.12 -14.46 -1.31
N THR A 47 16.05 -15.31 -0.29
CA THR A 47 14.79 -15.74 0.32
C THR A 47 14.33 -14.73 1.36
N VAL A 48 13.02 -14.54 1.46
CA VAL A 48 12.37 -13.75 2.51
C VAL A 48 11.52 -14.69 3.34
N SER A 49 11.77 -14.76 4.65
CA SER A 49 10.97 -15.56 5.57
C SER A 49 10.07 -14.68 6.42
N PHE A 50 8.80 -15.09 6.52
CA PHE A 50 7.79 -14.48 7.40
C PHE A 50 7.60 -15.29 8.70
N GLY A 51 8.53 -16.21 9.00
CA GLY A 51 8.41 -17.16 10.11
C GLY A 51 7.50 -18.35 9.80
N SER A 52 7.38 -19.28 10.75
CA SER A 52 6.45 -20.43 10.70
C SER A 52 6.52 -21.30 9.43
N GLY A 53 7.69 -21.35 8.77
CA GLY A 53 7.89 -22.09 7.52
C GLY A 53 7.39 -21.38 6.26
N ILE A 54 6.86 -20.14 6.38
CA ILE A 54 6.49 -19.31 5.24
C ILE A 54 7.74 -18.59 4.76
N ALA A 55 8.22 -18.98 3.58
CA ALA A 55 9.37 -18.36 2.94
C ALA A 55 9.19 -18.35 1.42
N THR A 56 9.71 -17.32 0.78
CA THR A 56 9.71 -17.20 -0.68
C THR A 56 10.78 -18.12 -1.30
N GLN A 57 10.61 -18.46 -2.57
CA GLN A 57 11.76 -18.75 -3.43
C GLN A 57 12.65 -17.49 -3.55
N PRO A 58 13.92 -17.62 -4.00
CA PRO A 58 14.77 -16.45 -4.22
C PRO A 58 14.07 -15.39 -5.08
N THR A 59 14.00 -14.18 -4.56
CA THR A 59 13.34 -13.02 -5.20
C THR A 59 14.19 -11.75 -4.99
N GLY A 60 13.85 -10.69 -5.71
CA GLY A 60 14.53 -9.40 -5.60
C GLY A 60 14.28 -8.74 -4.24
N VAL A 61 15.36 -8.37 -3.56
CA VAL A 61 15.34 -7.59 -2.31
C VAL A 61 16.27 -6.41 -2.47
N ASP A 62 15.73 -5.20 -2.29
CA ASP A 62 16.49 -3.96 -2.37
C ASP A 62 17.06 -3.61 -1.00
N VAL A 63 18.39 -3.55 -0.94
CA VAL A 63 19.12 -3.20 0.27
C VAL A 63 19.61 -1.77 0.16
N VAL A 64 19.26 -0.97 1.17
CA VAL A 64 19.56 0.46 1.24
C VAL A 64 20.47 0.76 2.42
N SER A 65 21.21 1.87 2.36
CA SER A 65 22.09 2.29 3.44
C SER A 65 22.25 3.81 3.47
N GLY A 66 22.74 4.33 4.60
CA GLY A 66 23.00 5.75 4.79
C GLY A 66 22.05 6.41 5.77
N SER A 67 22.52 7.50 6.39
CA SER A 67 21.83 8.18 7.49
C SER A 67 20.48 8.76 7.10
N THR A 68 20.29 9.19 5.84
CA THR A 68 19.00 9.74 5.38
C THR A 68 17.89 8.70 5.43
N VAL A 69 18.17 7.47 4.96
CA VAL A 69 17.22 6.36 4.98
C VAL A 69 16.95 5.92 6.42
N GLN A 70 18.01 5.73 7.20
CA GLN A 70 17.92 5.37 8.63
C GLN A 70 17.06 6.35 9.41
N ASN A 71 17.30 7.65 9.26
CA ASN A 71 16.53 8.68 9.96
C ASN A 71 15.07 8.67 9.52
N TYR A 72 14.80 8.48 8.23
CA TYR A 72 13.44 8.41 7.71
C TYR A 72 12.69 7.22 8.30
N PHE A 73 13.19 6.00 8.16
CA PHE A 73 12.53 4.80 8.68
C PHE A 73 12.41 4.80 10.21
N SER A 74 13.44 5.28 10.92
CA SER A 74 13.40 5.44 12.39
C SER A 74 12.31 6.41 12.84
N SER A 75 12.02 7.47 12.06
CA SER A 75 10.95 8.43 12.40
C SER A 75 9.55 7.82 12.36
N TYR A 76 9.39 6.70 11.64
CA TYR A 76 8.16 5.90 11.56
C TYR A 76 8.24 4.60 12.37
N GLY A 77 9.37 4.32 13.04
CA GLY A 77 9.56 3.10 13.82
C GLY A 77 9.62 1.83 12.97
N VAL A 78 10.10 1.94 11.72
CA VAL A 78 10.25 0.81 10.80
C VAL A 78 11.70 0.65 10.38
N ASP A 79 12.01 -0.48 9.74
CA ASP A 79 13.36 -0.88 9.32
C ASP A 79 13.46 -1.07 7.78
N GLY A 80 12.34 -0.83 7.10
CA GLY A 80 12.10 -1.20 5.73
C GLY A 80 10.61 -1.28 5.40
N VAL A 81 10.34 -1.39 4.12
CA VAL A 81 9.01 -1.36 3.51
C VAL A 81 8.78 -2.65 2.74
N LEU A 82 7.68 -3.32 3.04
CA LEU A 82 7.13 -4.44 2.28
C LEU A 82 6.07 -3.91 1.31
N GLY A 83 6.50 -3.50 0.12
CA GLY A 83 5.62 -3.09 -0.96
C GLY A 83 4.88 -4.28 -1.57
N ILE A 84 3.55 -4.34 -1.38
CA ILE A 84 2.69 -5.44 -1.83
C ILE A 84 1.69 -5.05 -2.92
N GLY A 85 1.76 -3.84 -3.47
CA GLY A 85 0.97 -3.45 -4.63
C GLY A 85 1.20 -4.35 -5.85
N PRO A 86 0.17 -4.96 -6.47
CA PRO A 86 0.32 -5.79 -7.67
C PRO A 86 0.69 -5.02 -8.95
N ASN A 87 0.34 -3.73 -9.05
CA ASN A 87 0.45 -2.94 -10.27
C ASN A 87 0.76 -1.46 -10.00
N ASN A 88 1.86 -1.15 -9.29
CA ASN A 88 2.24 0.24 -9.04
C ASN A 88 2.93 0.94 -10.24
N GLY A 89 3.08 0.26 -11.38
CA GLY A 89 3.66 0.83 -12.60
C GLY A 89 5.18 0.90 -12.64
N PHE A 90 5.91 0.25 -11.71
CA PHE A 90 7.38 0.19 -11.72
C PHE A 90 7.88 -1.19 -12.17
N PRO A 91 8.12 -1.41 -13.48
CA PRO A 91 8.73 -2.63 -13.98
C PRO A 91 10.19 -2.70 -13.54
N GLY A 92 10.48 -3.52 -12.52
CA GLY A 92 11.86 -3.74 -12.04
C GLY A 92 11.97 -4.28 -10.62
N THR A 93 10.97 -4.04 -9.77
CA THR A 93 10.93 -4.52 -8.39
C THR A 93 9.74 -5.45 -8.22
N SER A 94 9.97 -6.77 -8.29
CA SER A 94 8.91 -7.74 -7.99
C SER A 94 8.57 -7.63 -6.50
N THR A 95 7.30 -7.45 -6.15
CA THR A 95 6.85 -7.76 -4.79
C THR A 95 7.22 -9.20 -4.44
N VAL A 96 7.47 -9.46 -3.16
CA VAL A 96 7.92 -10.78 -2.71
C VAL A 96 6.77 -11.80 -2.65
N ILE A 97 5.51 -11.35 -2.73
CA ILE A 97 4.33 -12.23 -2.59
C ILE A 97 4.20 -13.25 -3.74
N PRO A 98 4.35 -12.88 -5.02
CA PRO A 98 4.40 -13.83 -6.13
C PRO A 98 5.44 -14.96 -5.98
N ALA A 99 6.50 -14.73 -5.21
CA ALA A 99 7.56 -15.72 -4.95
C ALA A 99 7.23 -16.69 -3.80
N LEU A 100 6.10 -16.53 -3.10
CA LEU A 100 5.63 -17.51 -2.13
C LEU A 100 5.16 -18.81 -2.81
N PRO A 101 5.31 -19.97 -2.14
CA PRO A 101 5.01 -21.26 -2.75
C PRO A 101 3.51 -21.58 -2.76
N GLY A 102 3.08 -22.34 -3.78
CA GLY A 102 1.73 -22.90 -3.85
C GLY A 102 0.67 -21.80 -3.86
N LEU A 103 -0.37 -21.95 -3.04
CA LEU A 103 -1.48 -21.01 -2.98
C LEU A 103 -1.16 -19.72 -2.21
N LEU A 104 -0.02 -19.66 -1.50
CA LEU A 104 0.36 -18.51 -0.67
C LEU A 104 0.64 -17.24 -1.50
N ASN A 105 0.88 -17.38 -2.82
CA ASN A 105 1.13 -16.26 -3.71
C ASN A 105 -0.14 -15.63 -4.32
N ASN A 106 -1.34 -16.15 -4.00
CA ASN A 106 -2.59 -15.64 -4.57
C ASN A 106 -2.94 -14.22 -4.10
N GLY A 107 -2.47 -13.83 -2.91
CA GLY A 107 -2.79 -12.56 -2.29
C GLY A 107 -2.46 -12.49 -0.82
N VAL A 108 -2.84 -11.36 -0.22
CA VAL A 108 -2.60 -11.04 1.18
C VAL A 108 -3.85 -10.41 1.77
N LEU A 109 -4.38 -10.97 2.86
CA LEU A 109 -5.36 -10.30 3.71
C LEU A 109 -4.61 -9.43 4.72
N ILE A 110 -4.91 -8.14 4.74
CA ILE A 110 -4.54 -7.21 5.80
C ILE A 110 -5.75 -7.06 6.72
N ASN A 111 -5.57 -7.35 8.01
CA ASN A 111 -6.60 -7.18 9.02
C ASN A 111 -6.01 -6.46 10.24
N GLU A 112 -5.83 -5.15 10.12
CA GLU A 112 -5.25 -4.30 11.17
C GLU A 112 -6.03 -4.37 12.49
N PRO A 113 -7.38 -4.38 12.51
CA PRO A 113 -8.13 -4.52 13.76
C PRO A 113 -7.78 -5.79 14.56
N ARG A 114 -7.30 -6.83 13.87
CA ARG A 114 -6.86 -8.09 14.49
C ARG A 114 -5.34 -8.23 14.57
N GLY A 115 -4.58 -7.30 13.99
CA GLY A 115 -3.12 -7.37 13.89
C GLY A 115 -2.64 -8.58 13.09
N VAL A 116 -3.35 -8.97 12.03
CA VAL A 116 -3.04 -10.16 11.22
C VAL A 116 -2.75 -9.79 9.77
N LEU A 117 -1.71 -10.41 9.23
CA LEU A 117 -1.41 -10.50 7.81
C LEU A 117 -1.50 -11.98 7.41
N GLU A 118 -2.41 -12.34 6.49
CA GLU A 118 -2.62 -13.73 6.07
C GLU A 118 -2.31 -13.88 4.58
N PHE A 119 -1.39 -14.79 4.25
CA PHE A 119 -1.02 -15.08 2.87
C PHE A 119 -1.88 -16.19 2.29
N GLY A 120 -2.25 -16.05 1.03
CA GLY A 120 -2.89 -17.10 0.25
C GLY A 120 -4.25 -16.69 -0.32
N PRO A 121 -5.14 -17.65 -0.61
CA PRO A 121 -6.47 -17.35 -1.14
C PRO A 121 -7.27 -16.47 -0.17
N ASN A 122 -8.13 -15.61 -0.72
CA ASN A 122 -9.01 -14.77 0.09
C ASN A 122 -9.86 -15.63 1.06
N PRO A 123 -9.72 -15.45 2.39
CA PRO A 123 -10.50 -16.20 3.36
C PRO A 123 -11.87 -15.56 3.66
N LEU A 124 -12.13 -14.34 3.15
CA LEU A 124 -13.35 -13.59 3.43
C LEU A 124 -14.55 -14.22 2.71
N THR A 125 -15.66 -14.34 3.44
CA THR A 125 -16.90 -14.97 2.93
C THR A 125 -17.82 -14.00 2.21
N ALA A 126 -17.67 -12.70 2.48
CA ALA A 126 -18.42 -11.62 1.84
C ALA A 126 -17.52 -10.41 1.64
N GLY A 127 -17.88 -9.55 0.70
CA GLY A 127 -17.17 -8.31 0.44
C GLY A 127 -17.47 -7.71 -0.91
N VAL A 128 -16.96 -6.50 -1.12
CA VAL A 128 -17.00 -5.79 -2.38
C VAL A 128 -15.62 -5.85 -3.00
N SER A 129 -15.53 -6.39 -4.22
CA SER A 129 -14.28 -6.49 -4.97
C SER A 129 -14.21 -5.40 -6.03
N ILE A 130 -13.06 -4.76 -6.17
CA ILE A 130 -12.76 -3.82 -7.24
C ILE A 130 -11.52 -4.27 -8.01
N THR A 131 -11.54 -4.05 -9.32
CA THR A 131 -10.39 -4.33 -10.18
C THR A 131 -9.31 -3.28 -10.00
N GLY A 132 -8.05 -3.72 -9.99
CA GLY A 132 -6.88 -2.89 -9.80
C GLY A 132 -6.37 -2.91 -8.35
N ALA A 133 -5.05 -2.92 -8.22
CA ALA A 133 -4.35 -2.66 -6.99
C ALA A 133 -2.92 -2.17 -7.32
N PRO A 134 -2.44 -1.06 -6.75
CA PRO A 134 -3.08 -0.31 -5.67
C PRO A 134 -4.11 0.73 -6.13
N ILE A 135 -4.21 1.01 -7.43
CA ILE A 135 -5.11 2.03 -7.97
C ILE A 135 -6.33 1.38 -8.62
N SER A 136 -7.52 1.85 -8.25
CA SER A 136 -8.79 1.48 -8.87
C SER A 136 -9.60 2.73 -9.23
N THR A 137 -10.44 2.62 -10.25
CA THR A 137 -11.46 3.64 -10.54
C THR A 137 -12.69 3.34 -9.71
N VAL A 138 -13.05 4.27 -8.83
CA VAL A 138 -14.14 4.18 -7.86
C VAL A 138 -14.90 5.51 -7.80
N ASP A 139 -16.03 5.53 -7.11
CA ASP A 139 -16.79 6.76 -6.91
C ASP A 139 -16.52 7.34 -5.51
N VAL A 140 -16.18 8.62 -5.45
CA VAL A 140 -15.90 9.35 -4.20
C VAL A 140 -17.00 10.37 -3.96
N GLN A 141 -17.50 10.42 -2.73
CA GLN A 141 -18.44 11.43 -2.27
C GLN A 141 -17.87 12.17 -1.07
N ILE A 142 -17.94 13.50 -1.12
CA ILE A 142 -17.56 14.39 -0.02
C ILE A 142 -18.83 15.01 0.56
N ASN A 143 -19.05 14.80 1.86
CA ASN A 143 -20.29 15.13 2.55
C ASN A 143 -21.51 14.55 1.79
N ASN A 144 -22.55 15.35 1.59
CA ASN A 144 -23.71 14.99 0.76
C ASN A 144 -23.58 15.56 -0.67
N GLY A 145 -22.36 15.77 -1.15
CA GLY A 145 -22.07 16.26 -2.50
C GLY A 145 -22.36 15.21 -3.59
N PRO A 146 -22.15 15.57 -4.86
CA PRO A 146 -22.24 14.60 -5.96
C PRO A 146 -21.16 13.52 -5.85
N LEU A 147 -21.44 12.34 -6.42
CA LEU A 147 -20.45 11.30 -6.63
C LEU A 147 -19.51 11.71 -7.77
N HIS A 148 -18.22 11.50 -7.56
CA HIS A 148 -17.16 11.74 -8.54
C HIS A 148 -16.43 10.44 -8.84
N THR A 149 -16.52 9.96 -10.07
CA THR A 149 -15.71 8.83 -10.55
C THR A 149 -14.25 9.28 -10.67
N ALA A 150 -13.34 8.63 -9.95
CA ALA A 150 -11.95 9.03 -9.87
C ALA A 150 -11.00 7.84 -9.65
N PRO A 151 -9.72 7.95 -10.05
CA PRO A 151 -8.70 7.01 -9.61
C PRO A 151 -8.40 7.25 -8.13
N VAL A 152 -8.45 6.18 -7.35
CA VAL A 152 -8.10 6.16 -5.93
C VAL A 152 -7.05 5.09 -5.70
N MET A 153 -5.97 5.46 -5.00
CA MET A 153 -4.96 4.52 -4.54
C MET A 153 -5.29 4.08 -3.12
N PHE A 154 -5.44 2.77 -2.93
CA PHE A 154 -5.62 2.14 -1.63
C PHE A 154 -4.25 1.81 -1.04
N ASP A 155 -3.82 2.65 -0.11
CA ASP A 155 -2.44 2.71 0.37
C ASP A 155 -2.37 2.62 1.90
N SER A 156 -2.00 1.44 2.43
CA SER A 156 -1.82 1.21 3.87
C SER A 156 -0.65 1.98 4.47
N GLY A 157 0.36 2.34 3.67
CA GLY A 157 1.49 3.18 4.09
C GLY A 157 1.23 4.68 3.95
N GLY A 158 0.11 5.07 3.34
CA GLY A 158 -0.22 6.45 2.99
C GLY A 158 -0.60 7.38 4.15
N LEU A 159 -0.31 7.00 5.40
CA LEU A 159 -0.64 7.76 6.62
C LEU A 159 -2.13 8.17 6.64
N TYR A 160 -2.45 9.46 6.77
CA TYR A 160 -3.83 9.99 6.76
C TYR A 160 -4.40 10.23 5.36
N GLY A 161 -3.67 9.86 4.31
CA GLY A 161 -4.10 9.99 2.92
C GLY A 161 -3.96 11.39 2.33
N THR A 162 -4.24 11.48 1.04
CA THR A 162 -4.26 12.72 0.27
C THR A 162 -5.50 12.80 -0.60
N ILE A 163 -5.96 14.02 -0.91
CA ILE A 163 -7.12 14.23 -1.77
C ILE A 163 -6.86 15.38 -2.74
N PRO A 164 -7.12 15.22 -4.04
CA PRO A 164 -6.91 16.28 -5.01
C PRO A 164 -8.03 17.30 -4.90
N SER A 165 -7.69 18.57 -5.13
CA SER A 165 -8.66 19.67 -5.09
C SER A 165 -9.80 19.52 -6.10
N SER A 166 -9.61 18.72 -7.17
CA SER A 166 -10.63 18.41 -8.18
C SER A 166 -11.81 17.61 -7.64
N LEU A 167 -11.64 16.90 -6.51
CA LEU A 167 -12.73 16.20 -5.81
C LEU A 167 -13.46 17.08 -4.79
N LEU A 168 -12.99 18.32 -4.61
CA LEU A 168 -13.52 19.25 -3.63
C LEU A 168 -14.32 20.36 -4.33
N ALA A 169 -15.61 20.45 -4.03
CA ALA A 169 -16.45 21.56 -4.46
C ALA A 169 -16.22 22.86 -3.63
N THR A 170 -15.24 22.87 -2.72
CA THR A 170 -14.97 23.97 -1.78
C THR A 170 -13.98 25.01 -2.30
N GLY A 171 -13.25 24.70 -3.38
CA GLY A 171 -12.14 25.53 -3.87
C GLY A 171 -10.85 25.41 -3.04
N GLN A 172 -10.81 24.53 -2.03
CA GLN A 172 -9.60 24.26 -1.27
C GLN A 172 -8.53 23.60 -2.15
N SER A 173 -7.31 24.14 -2.12
CA SER A 173 -6.17 23.66 -2.92
C SER A 173 -4.97 23.17 -2.10
N SER A 174 -4.99 23.37 -0.77
CA SER A 174 -3.94 22.91 0.14
C SER A 174 -4.46 22.78 1.59
N GLY A 175 -3.64 22.20 2.48
CA GLY A 175 -3.97 21.98 3.88
C GLY A 175 -4.83 20.74 4.11
N ASN A 176 -5.08 20.37 5.37
CA ASN A 176 -5.99 19.27 5.70
C ASN A 176 -7.45 19.68 5.45
N LEU A 177 -8.30 18.71 5.12
CA LEU A 177 -9.75 18.95 5.12
C LEU A 177 -10.23 19.36 6.52
N PRO A 178 -11.30 20.19 6.61
CA PRO A 178 -11.91 20.51 7.90
C PRO A 178 -12.39 19.25 8.62
N ALA A 179 -12.20 19.19 9.94
CA ALA A 179 -12.81 18.15 10.78
C ALA A 179 -14.34 18.16 10.62
N GLY A 180 -14.96 16.97 10.67
CA GLY A 180 -16.38 16.80 10.41
C GLY A 180 -16.73 16.59 8.93
N THR A 181 -15.74 16.57 8.02
CA THR A 181 -15.97 16.24 6.61
C THR A 181 -16.19 14.74 6.48
N VAL A 182 -17.33 14.34 5.90
CA VAL A 182 -17.60 12.93 5.59
C VAL A 182 -16.98 12.59 4.24
N ILE A 183 -16.21 11.51 4.18
CA ILE A 183 -15.65 10.98 2.95
C ILE A 183 -16.17 9.57 2.80
N SER A 184 -16.84 9.31 1.69
CA SER A 184 -17.39 7.99 1.36
C SER A 184 -16.85 7.54 0.01
N VAL A 185 -16.40 6.29 -0.08
CA VAL A 185 -15.87 5.69 -1.31
C VAL A 185 -16.70 4.46 -1.65
N TYR A 186 -17.09 4.35 -2.91
CA TYR A 186 -18.00 3.33 -3.42
C TYR A 186 -17.39 2.60 -4.61
N ALA A 187 -17.69 1.32 -4.74
CA ALA A 187 -17.47 0.60 -5.97
C ALA A 187 -18.33 1.21 -7.10
N PRO A 188 -17.95 1.01 -8.38
CA PRO A 188 -18.71 1.52 -9.53
C PRO A 188 -20.17 1.04 -9.62
N ASP A 189 -20.54 -0.01 -8.88
CA ASP A 189 -21.90 -0.53 -8.78
C ASP A 189 -22.72 0.13 -7.64
N GLY A 190 -22.13 1.10 -6.93
CA GLY A 190 -22.74 1.85 -5.84
C GLY A 190 -22.61 1.21 -4.45
N GLN A 191 -21.97 0.03 -4.33
CA GLN A 191 -21.71 -0.56 -3.01
C GLN A 191 -20.63 0.23 -2.26
N THR A 192 -20.85 0.55 -0.99
CA THR A 192 -19.86 1.26 -0.16
C THR A 192 -18.64 0.38 0.10
N LEU A 193 -17.46 0.91 -0.20
CA LEU A 193 -16.19 0.31 0.18
C LEU A 193 -15.82 0.70 1.61
N TYR A 194 -15.79 2.00 1.90
CA TYR A 194 -15.59 2.53 3.25
C TYR A 194 -16.12 3.97 3.36
N SER A 195 -16.34 4.43 4.58
CA SER A 195 -16.72 5.82 4.87
C SER A 195 -16.22 6.23 6.24
N TYR A 196 -15.76 7.48 6.37
CA TYR A 196 -15.37 8.04 7.66
C TYR A 196 -15.62 9.53 7.72
N THR A 197 -15.59 10.06 8.95
CA THR A 197 -15.65 11.50 9.21
C THR A 197 -14.28 11.96 9.67
N THR A 198 -13.71 12.97 9.00
CA THR A 198 -12.41 13.53 9.36
C THR A 198 -12.45 14.13 10.77
N THR A 199 -11.31 14.12 11.44
CA THR A 199 -11.11 14.76 12.74
C THR A 199 -9.92 15.73 12.69
N ALA A 200 -9.66 16.45 13.78
CA ALA A 200 -8.50 17.34 13.87
C ALA A 200 -7.15 16.62 13.72
N THR A 201 -7.09 15.31 13.98
CA THR A 201 -5.86 14.50 13.94
C THR A 201 -5.90 13.40 12.89
N ASN A 202 -6.99 13.30 12.13
CA ASN A 202 -7.18 12.30 11.10
C ASN A 202 -7.95 12.92 9.93
N SER A 203 -7.20 13.45 8.98
CA SER A 203 -7.74 14.11 7.80
C SER A 203 -6.72 14.06 6.67
N PRO A 204 -7.15 13.81 5.44
CA PRO A 204 -6.24 13.80 4.31
C PRO A 204 -5.76 15.22 4.02
N TYR A 205 -4.57 15.31 3.47
CA TYR A 205 -4.00 16.57 3.00
C TYR A 205 -4.42 16.85 1.55
N VAL A 206 -4.85 18.08 1.26
CA VAL A 206 -5.27 18.46 -0.08
C VAL A 206 -4.05 18.68 -0.97
N THR A 207 -3.81 17.76 -1.91
CA THR A 207 -2.67 17.78 -2.84
C THR A 207 -2.85 16.76 -3.95
N GLY A 208 -1.94 16.75 -4.93
CA GLY A 208 -1.83 15.70 -5.93
C GLY A 208 -2.94 15.73 -6.99
N THR A 209 -2.99 14.66 -7.78
CA THR A 209 -3.92 14.49 -8.92
C THR A 209 -4.86 13.30 -8.75
N ARG A 210 -4.64 12.45 -7.75
CA ARG A 210 -5.47 11.31 -7.37
C ARG A 210 -5.65 11.31 -5.86
N MET A 211 -6.68 10.65 -5.38
CA MET A 211 -6.85 10.41 -3.94
C MET A 211 -5.98 9.23 -3.51
N GLU A 212 -5.35 9.33 -2.35
CA GLU A 212 -4.77 8.21 -1.59
C GLU A 212 -5.56 8.05 -0.30
N THR A 213 -5.99 6.83 -0.02
CA THR A 213 -6.86 6.55 1.13
C THR A 213 -6.17 6.73 2.47
N GLY A 214 -4.84 6.54 2.50
CA GLY A 214 -4.13 6.26 3.74
C GLY A 214 -4.64 4.99 4.41
N TYR A 215 -4.39 4.89 5.71
CA TYR A 215 -4.71 3.73 6.55
C TYR A 215 -6.21 3.47 6.76
N GLU A 216 -7.08 4.45 6.48
CA GLU A 216 -8.51 4.41 6.85
C GLU A 216 -9.26 3.12 6.48
N PRO A 217 -9.28 2.66 5.23
CA PRO A 217 -9.98 1.42 4.90
C PRO A 217 -9.42 0.19 5.62
N PHE A 218 -8.11 0.16 5.89
CA PHE A 218 -7.42 -0.96 6.54
C PHE A 218 -7.67 -0.99 8.06
N ALA A 219 -7.76 0.18 8.68
CA ALA A 219 -8.10 0.33 10.10
C ALA A 219 -9.56 -0.02 10.41
N GLN A 220 -10.46 0.12 9.44
CA GLN A 220 -11.89 -0.13 9.63
C GLN A 220 -12.28 -1.59 9.43
N GLN A 221 -11.59 -2.31 8.54
CA GLN A 221 -11.99 -3.64 8.11
C GLN A 221 -10.85 -4.44 7.48
N PRO A 222 -11.01 -5.77 7.35
CA PRO A 222 -10.12 -6.56 6.53
C PRO A 222 -10.15 -6.12 5.05
N VAL A 223 -8.96 -5.99 4.46
CA VAL A 223 -8.78 -5.70 3.04
C VAL A 223 -7.88 -6.77 2.43
N TYR A 224 -8.35 -7.44 1.38
CA TYR A 224 -7.60 -8.46 0.67
C TYR A 224 -7.04 -7.89 -0.64
N ILE A 225 -5.73 -8.04 -0.82
CA ILE A 225 -5.01 -7.68 -2.05
C ILE A 225 -4.74 -8.95 -2.84
N SER A 226 -5.40 -9.10 -3.98
CA SER A 226 -5.13 -10.22 -4.90
C SER A 226 -4.09 -9.85 -5.95
N TYR A 227 -3.27 -10.81 -6.32
CA TYR A 227 -2.38 -10.72 -7.49
C TYR A 227 -3.03 -11.22 -8.79
N ASP A 228 -4.32 -11.57 -8.76
CA ASP A 228 -5.12 -11.97 -9.92
C ASP A 228 -6.10 -10.85 -10.32
N PRO A 229 -6.23 -10.51 -11.63
CA PRO A 229 -5.39 -10.91 -12.75
C PRO A 229 -3.94 -10.46 -12.62
N THR A 230 -2.99 -11.26 -13.12
CA THR A 230 -1.55 -10.94 -13.09
C THR A 230 -1.28 -9.52 -13.58
N ALA A 231 -0.45 -8.78 -12.83
CA ALA A 231 -0.06 -7.40 -13.10
C ALA A 231 -1.21 -6.37 -13.09
N VAL A 232 -2.41 -6.75 -12.62
CA VAL A 232 -3.54 -5.83 -12.40
C VAL A 232 -3.98 -5.90 -10.95
N GLY A 233 -4.21 -7.11 -10.46
CA GLY A 233 -4.72 -7.40 -9.13
C GLY A 233 -6.17 -6.96 -8.91
N THR A 234 -6.69 -7.31 -7.74
CA THR A 234 -7.99 -6.84 -7.24
C THR A 234 -7.84 -6.44 -5.77
N THR A 235 -8.64 -5.48 -5.34
CA THR A 235 -8.75 -5.08 -3.94
C THR A 235 -10.14 -5.47 -3.46
N LEU A 236 -10.25 -6.21 -2.35
CA LEU A 236 -11.52 -6.65 -1.80
C LEU A 236 -11.68 -6.15 -0.36
N PHE A 237 -12.85 -5.57 -0.07
CA PHE A 237 -13.23 -5.02 1.23
C PHE A 237 -14.32 -5.90 1.83
N GLY A 238 -14.12 -6.46 3.02
CA GLY A 238 -15.12 -7.40 3.53
C GLY A 238 -14.88 -7.98 4.90
N ARG A 239 -15.90 -8.69 5.41
CA ARG A 239 -15.90 -9.42 6.67
C ARG A 239 -16.19 -10.90 6.44
#